data_AF-A0A084GDQ0-F1
#
_entry.id   AF-A0A084GDQ0-F1
#
_cell.length_a   1.000
_cell.length_b   1.000
_cell.length_c   1.000
_cell.angle_alpha   90.00
_cell.angle_beta   90.00
_cell.angle_gamma   90.00
#
_symmetry.space_group_name_H-M   'P 1'
#
loop_
_entity.id
_entity.type
_entity.pdbx_description
1 polymer ?
#
loop_
_entity_poly.entity_id
_entity_poly.type
_entity_poly.pdbx_seq_one_letter_code
_entity_poly.pdbx_strand_id
1 'polypeptide(L)'
;MTFNFDDIPTGQLLNPYLNFWFSEGFLVQRASESPYESVAGAQLAEFIPAPLSNGRFNSTHDLAMISVGPQSSNTCFQFNLQSLSLGCASNRTFQDCHFWIWGLRHNSTTGREENVVASQDVPTLACTRPRCNLTTKEFYGSYKNLTSIIIQIRSGGKSRLWWADNLVVEWADDSCAATKCREKGVFALEGISS
;
A
#
# COMPACT_ATOMS: atom_id res chain seq x y z
N MET A 1 10.41 4.58 8.26
CA MET A 1 9.90 5.49 7.21
C MET A 1 8.40 5.50 7.31
N THR A 2 7.77 6.66 7.16
CA THR A 2 6.31 6.82 7.27
C THR A 2 5.79 7.50 6.01
N PHE A 3 4.76 6.93 5.39
CA PHE A 3 4.03 7.55 4.29
C PHE A 3 2.73 8.16 4.85
N ASN A 4 2.69 9.50 4.91
CA ASN A 4 1.51 10.33 5.19
C ASN A 4 0.94 10.98 3.92
N PHE A 5 1.57 10.76 2.76
CA PHE A 5 1.15 11.25 1.44
C PHE A 5 1.06 12.78 1.27
N ASP A 6 1.49 13.58 2.26
CA ASP A 6 1.38 15.04 2.22
C ASP A 6 2.27 15.69 1.16
N ASP A 7 3.43 15.09 0.88
CA ASP A 7 4.41 15.59 -0.10
C ASP A 7 4.04 15.22 -1.55
N ILE A 8 2.90 14.54 -1.74
CA ILE A 8 2.44 14.06 -3.05
C ILE A 8 1.32 14.98 -3.54
N PRO A 9 1.35 15.42 -4.81
CA PRO A 9 0.22 16.12 -5.41
C PRO A 9 -1.05 15.24 -5.40
N THR A 10 -2.19 15.84 -5.12
CA THR A 10 -3.49 15.16 -5.22
C THR A 10 -3.74 14.66 -6.64
N GLY A 11 -4.35 13.49 -6.78
CA GLY A 11 -4.61 12.84 -8.05
C GLY A 11 -3.99 11.45 -8.10
N GLN A 12 -3.56 11.01 -9.28
CA GLN A 12 -2.97 9.69 -9.44
C GLN A 12 -1.60 9.61 -8.75
N LEU A 13 -1.41 8.57 -7.93
CA LEU A 13 -0.12 8.31 -7.32
C LEU A 13 0.85 7.78 -8.39
N LEU A 14 1.88 8.57 -8.69
CA LEU A 14 2.90 8.22 -9.68
C LEU A 14 4.00 7.37 -9.04
N ASN A 15 4.53 6.43 -9.83
CA ASN A 15 5.62 5.56 -9.42
C ASN A 15 6.95 6.01 -10.02
N PRO A 16 8.07 5.84 -9.29
CA PRO A 16 8.13 5.45 -7.87
C PRO A 16 7.84 6.62 -6.93
N TYR A 17 7.44 6.29 -5.70
CA TYR A 17 7.47 7.20 -4.56
C TYR A 17 8.40 6.64 -3.47
N LEU A 18 9.51 7.34 -3.18
CA LEU A 18 10.49 6.95 -2.15
C LEU A 18 10.98 5.49 -2.23
N ASN A 19 11.20 4.96 -3.44
CA ASN A 19 11.57 3.55 -3.73
C ASN A 19 10.43 2.54 -3.59
N PHE A 20 9.19 3.00 -3.50
CA PHE A 20 8.02 2.15 -3.50
C PHE A 20 7.17 2.37 -4.75
N TRP A 21 6.61 1.27 -5.23
CA TRP A 21 5.70 1.20 -6.36
C TRP A 21 4.34 0.79 -5.85
N PHE A 22 3.34 1.54 -6.26
CA PHE A 22 1.94 1.38 -5.93
C PHE A 22 1.22 0.91 -7.18
N SER A 23 0.40 -0.12 -7.07
CA SER A 23 -0.40 -0.60 -8.20
C SER A 23 -1.30 0.49 -8.77
N GLU A 24 -1.72 0.33 -10.02
CA GLU A 24 -2.75 1.20 -10.58
C GLU A 24 -4.03 1.16 -9.72
N GLY A 25 -4.70 2.31 -9.57
CA GLY A 25 -5.86 2.49 -8.71
C GLY A 25 -5.58 3.29 -7.43
N PHE A 26 -4.31 3.48 -7.06
CA PHE A 26 -3.93 4.40 -5.99
C PHE A 26 -4.02 5.87 -6.42
N LEU A 27 -4.68 6.66 -5.60
CA LEU A 27 -4.80 8.10 -5.70
C LEU A 27 -4.39 8.72 -4.36
N VAL A 28 -3.97 9.98 -4.40
CA VAL A 28 -3.80 10.82 -3.21
C VAL A 28 -4.90 11.88 -3.22
N GLN A 29 -5.56 12.07 -2.09
CA GLN A 29 -6.58 13.11 -1.92
C GLN A 29 -6.44 13.83 -0.59
N ARG A 30 -7.03 15.02 -0.49
CA ARG A 30 -7.09 15.74 0.78
C ARG A 30 -8.05 15.04 1.74
N ALA A 31 -7.73 15.04 3.02
CA ALA A 31 -8.62 14.53 4.06
C ALA A 31 -9.98 15.26 4.05
N SER A 32 -10.01 16.55 3.69
CA SER A 32 -11.26 17.32 3.55
C SER A 32 -12.19 16.85 2.42
N GLU A 33 -11.66 16.09 1.46
CA GLU A 33 -12.40 15.52 0.31
C GLU A 33 -12.76 14.05 0.54
N SER A 34 -12.21 13.44 1.61
CA SER A 34 -12.41 12.05 2.01
C SER A 34 -13.49 11.92 3.09
N PRO A 35 -14.18 10.76 3.19
CA PRO A 35 -15.01 10.48 4.35
C PRO A 35 -14.20 10.17 5.62
N TYR A 36 -12.88 9.95 5.51
CA TYR A 36 -11.97 9.69 6.62
C TYR A 36 -11.11 10.91 6.97
N GLU A 37 -10.85 11.09 8.26
CA GLU A 37 -9.80 12.00 8.73
C GLU A 37 -8.42 11.37 8.52
N SER A 38 -7.42 12.20 8.20
CA SER A 38 -6.02 11.78 8.18
C SER A 38 -5.56 11.44 9.59
N VAL A 39 -4.74 10.39 9.71
CA VAL A 39 -4.02 10.06 10.95
C VAL A 39 -2.81 10.97 11.09
N ALA A 40 -2.12 11.24 9.99
CA ALA A 40 -0.99 12.15 9.93
C ALA A 40 -1.15 13.10 8.75
N GLY A 41 -1.04 14.41 9.00
CA GLY A 41 -1.05 15.39 7.93
C GLY A 41 -2.43 15.82 7.46
N ALA A 42 -2.55 16.15 6.18
CA ALA A 42 -3.76 16.64 5.53
C ALA A 42 -4.17 15.84 4.29
N GLN A 43 -3.37 14.85 3.89
CA GLN A 43 -3.64 13.97 2.75
C GLN A 43 -3.73 12.50 3.19
N LEU A 44 -4.30 11.66 2.34
CA LEU A 44 -4.37 10.21 2.53
C LEU A 44 -4.49 9.52 1.18
N ALA A 45 -4.07 8.26 1.14
CA ALA A 45 -4.20 7.43 -0.05
C ALA A 45 -5.63 6.90 -0.17
N GLU A 46 -6.15 6.90 -1.39
CA GLU A 46 -7.36 6.19 -1.77
C GLU A 46 -6.99 5.11 -2.77
N PHE A 47 -7.65 3.96 -2.67
CA PHE A 47 -7.58 2.94 -3.69
C PHE A 47 -8.97 2.67 -4.25
N ILE A 48 -9.06 2.74 -5.59
CA ILE A 48 -10.26 2.41 -6.35
C ILE A 48 -10.02 1.08 -7.06
N PRO A 49 -10.64 -0.03 -6.61
CA PRO A 49 -10.55 -1.32 -7.29
C PRO A 49 -11.05 -1.26 -8.73
N ALA A 50 -10.47 -2.06 -9.63
CA ALA A 50 -10.85 -2.09 -11.04
C ALA A 50 -12.37 -2.27 -11.31
N PRO A 51 -13.11 -3.14 -10.59
CA PRO A 51 -14.57 -3.25 -10.77
C PRO A 51 -15.37 -1.98 -10.47
N LEU A 52 -14.75 -1.01 -9.77
CA LEU A 52 -15.35 0.27 -9.38
C LEU A 52 -14.75 1.45 -10.16
N SER A 53 -13.77 1.21 -11.03
CA SER A 53 -13.04 2.28 -11.74
C SER A 53 -13.78 2.83 -12.95
N ASN A 54 -14.81 2.14 -13.45
CA ASN A 54 -15.51 2.48 -14.69
C ASN A 54 -14.57 2.72 -15.90
N GLY A 55 -13.47 1.95 -15.98
CA GLY A 55 -12.47 2.08 -17.05
C GLY A 55 -11.48 3.23 -16.86
N ARG A 56 -11.47 3.88 -15.69
CA ARG A 56 -10.47 4.91 -15.33
C ARG A 56 -9.04 4.34 -15.24
N PHE A 57 -8.93 3.04 -15.00
CA PHE A 57 -7.66 2.32 -14.86
C PHE A 57 -7.64 1.12 -15.80
N ASN A 58 -6.48 0.79 -16.34
CA ASN A 58 -6.24 -0.36 -17.22
C ASN A 58 -6.14 -1.68 -16.44
N SER A 59 -5.94 -1.62 -15.12
CA SER A 59 -5.97 -2.78 -14.23
C SER A 59 -7.31 -3.52 -14.31
N THR A 60 -7.24 -4.84 -14.31
CA THR A 60 -8.41 -5.74 -14.22
C THR A 60 -8.57 -6.34 -12.82
N HIS A 61 -7.66 -6.02 -11.90
CA HIS A 61 -7.61 -6.61 -10.58
C HIS A 61 -8.17 -5.66 -9.53
N ASP A 62 -8.75 -6.25 -8.47
CA ASP A 62 -9.25 -5.52 -7.31
C ASP A 62 -8.31 -5.57 -6.11
N LEU A 63 -7.05 -5.94 -6.40
CA LEU A 63 -5.94 -6.06 -5.47
C LEU A 63 -5.10 -4.80 -5.56
N ALA A 64 -4.83 -4.21 -4.40
CA ALA A 64 -3.82 -3.19 -4.29
C ALA A 64 -2.47 -3.82 -3.97
N MET A 65 -1.41 -3.33 -4.59
CA MET A 65 -0.04 -3.78 -4.32
C MET A 65 0.85 -2.60 -3.97
N ILE A 66 1.67 -2.78 -2.95
CA ILE A 66 2.76 -1.87 -2.59
C ILE A 66 4.04 -2.70 -2.60
N SER A 67 5.04 -2.31 -3.39
CA SER A 67 6.25 -3.10 -3.59
C SER A 67 7.49 -2.24 -3.78
N VAL A 68 8.66 -2.89 -3.82
CA VAL A 68 9.92 -2.26 -4.26
C VAL A 68 10.08 -2.25 -5.79
N GLY A 69 9.02 -2.63 -6.52
CA GLY A 69 8.94 -2.54 -7.98
C GLY A 69 10.04 -3.33 -8.70
N PRO A 70 10.71 -2.74 -9.71
CA PRO A 70 11.78 -3.37 -10.48
C PRO A 70 12.97 -3.86 -9.64
N GLN A 71 13.12 -3.37 -8.40
CA GLN A 71 14.21 -3.76 -7.50
C GLN A 71 13.92 -5.03 -6.70
N SER A 72 12.82 -5.75 -6.95
CA SER A 72 12.42 -6.94 -6.20
C SER A 72 13.47 -8.06 -6.18
N SER A 73 14.26 -8.21 -7.24
CA SER A 73 15.37 -9.19 -7.30
C SER A 73 16.63 -8.73 -6.55
N ASN A 74 16.72 -7.46 -6.17
CA ASN A 74 17.85 -6.91 -5.43
C ASN A 74 17.60 -7.06 -3.92
N THR A 75 18.43 -7.89 -3.27
CA THR A 75 18.33 -8.17 -1.83
C THR A 75 18.44 -6.92 -0.93
N CYS A 76 18.98 -5.81 -1.43
CA CYS A 76 19.05 -4.54 -0.71
C CYS A 76 17.68 -3.85 -0.56
N PHE A 77 16.69 -4.25 -1.38
CA PHE A 77 15.33 -3.71 -1.39
C PHE A 77 14.36 -4.72 -0.80
N GLN A 78 14.46 -4.91 0.52
CA GLN A 78 13.48 -5.63 1.30
C GLN A 78 13.04 -4.76 2.46
N PHE A 79 11.76 -4.80 2.80
CA PHE A 79 11.19 -4.00 3.87
C PHE A 79 10.40 -4.85 4.85
N ASN A 80 10.27 -4.34 6.07
CA ASN A 80 9.34 -4.86 7.07
C ASN A 80 8.17 -3.88 7.18
N LEU A 81 6.95 -4.41 7.13
CA LEU A 81 5.73 -3.63 7.36
C LEU A 81 5.47 -3.56 8.87
N GLN A 82 5.44 -2.35 9.43
CA GLN A 82 5.23 -2.12 10.86
C GLN A 82 3.75 -1.88 11.15
N SER A 83 3.16 -0.89 10.48
CA SER A 83 1.77 -0.50 10.67
C SER A 83 1.13 0.08 9.40
N LEU A 84 -0.20 0.05 9.37
CA LEU A 84 -1.00 0.71 8.34
C LEU A 84 -2.38 1.09 8.90
N SER A 85 -2.84 2.30 8.64
CA SER A 85 -4.20 2.73 9.01
C SER A 85 -5.14 2.57 7.82
N LEU A 86 -6.26 1.88 8.03
CA LEU A 86 -7.18 1.46 6.98
C LEU A 86 -8.64 1.82 7.27
N GLY A 87 -9.39 2.13 6.22
CA GLY A 87 -10.82 2.32 6.28
C GLY A 87 -11.46 2.13 4.91
N CYS A 88 -12.74 1.81 4.87
CA CYS A 88 -13.45 1.52 3.63
C CYS A 88 -14.75 2.32 3.49
N ALA A 89 -15.31 2.31 2.28
CA ALA A 89 -16.66 2.78 2.01
C ALA A 89 -17.70 1.68 2.28
N SER A 90 -18.87 2.05 2.79
CA SER A 90 -20.05 1.19 2.73
C SER A 90 -21.33 2.01 2.54
N ASN A 91 -22.32 1.37 1.92
CA ASN A 91 -23.66 1.91 1.74
C ASN A 91 -24.65 1.46 2.84
N ARG A 92 -24.19 0.70 3.83
CA ARG A 92 -25.01 0.18 4.92
C ARG A 92 -24.39 0.49 6.27
N THR A 93 -25.23 0.95 7.19
CA THR A 93 -24.89 1.12 8.61
C THR A 93 -24.55 -0.25 9.22
N PHE A 94 -23.45 -0.32 9.98
CA PHE A 94 -22.98 -1.52 10.69
C PHE A 94 -22.45 -2.67 9.81
N GLN A 95 -21.95 -2.38 8.61
CA GLN A 95 -21.29 -3.39 7.80
C GLN A 95 -19.78 -3.36 8.00
N ASP A 96 -19.21 -4.48 8.41
CA ASP A 96 -17.76 -4.61 8.56
C ASP A 96 -17.06 -4.67 7.21
N CYS A 97 -15.84 -4.20 7.24
CA CYS A 97 -14.89 -4.24 6.15
C CYS A 97 -13.73 -5.12 6.54
N HIS A 98 -13.54 -6.18 5.76
CA HIS A 98 -12.49 -7.16 5.96
C HIS A 98 -11.39 -6.88 4.96
N PHE A 99 -10.24 -6.47 5.49
CA PHE A 99 -9.01 -6.36 4.72
C PHE A 99 -8.20 -7.64 4.88
N TRP A 100 -7.78 -8.22 3.76
CA TRP A 100 -6.78 -9.29 3.73
C TRP A 100 -5.47 -8.73 3.19
N ILE A 101 -4.41 -8.94 3.96
CA ILE A 101 -3.08 -8.41 3.65
C ILE A 101 -2.11 -9.57 3.55
N TRP A 102 -1.51 -9.77 2.38
CA TRP A 102 -0.49 -10.80 2.15
C TRP A 102 0.88 -10.16 2.07
N GLY A 103 1.88 -10.83 2.63
CA GLY A 103 3.29 -10.46 2.49
C GLY A 103 3.97 -11.37 1.48
N LEU A 104 4.62 -10.78 0.49
CA LEU A 104 5.29 -11.47 -0.59
C LEU A 104 6.78 -11.12 -0.59
N ARG A 105 7.57 -12.08 -1.07
CA ARG A 105 9.01 -11.93 -1.26
C ARG A 105 9.40 -12.51 -2.60
N HIS A 106 10.29 -11.82 -3.30
CA HIS A 106 10.90 -12.31 -4.53
C HIS A 106 11.71 -13.57 -4.25
N ASN A 107 11.41 -14.62 -5.00
CA ASN A 107 12.17 -15.86 -5.02
C ASN A 107 13.11 -15.84 -6.22
N SER A 108 14.42 -15.79 -5.96
CA SER A 108 15.45 -15.75 -7.01
C SER A 108 15.53 -17.03 -7.84
N THR A 109 15.05 -18.17 -7.32
CA THR A 109 15.02 -19.44 -8.06
C THR A 109 13.90 -19.46 -9.09
N THR A 110 12.71 -18.96 -8.75
CA THR A 110 11.55 -18.94 -9.65
C THR A 110 11.46 -17.64 -10.45
N GLY A 111 12.18 -16.60 -10.04
CA GLY A 111 12.13 -15.26 -10.61
C GLY A 111 10.80 -14.54 -10.35
N ARG A 112 10.04 -14.97 -9.34
CA ARG A 112 8.66 -14.50 -9.07
C ARG A 112 8.48 -14.10 -7.62
N GLU A 113 7.49 -13.22 -7.39
CA GLU A 113 6.98 -12.93 -6.05
C GLU A 113 6.21 -14.14 -5.53
N GLU A 114 6.53 -14.57 -4.30
CA GLU A 114 5.87 -15.69 -3.63
C GLU A 114 5.32 -15.26 -2.28
N ASN A 115 4.14 -15.79 -1.93
CA ASN A 115 3.53 -15.53 -0.62
C ASN A 115 4.39 -16.16 0.47
N VAL A 116 4.91 -15.33 1.37
CA VAL A 116 5.70 -15.75 2.53
C VAL A 116 5.01 -15.46 3.86
N VAL A 117 3.98 -14.61 3.84
CA VAL A 117 3.09 -14.37 4.97
C VAL A 117 1.65 -14.64 4.54
N ALA A 118 0.96 -15.51 5.28
CA ALA A 118 -0.46 -15.79 5.07
C ALA A 118 -1.31 -14.54 5.33
N SER A 119 -2.50 -14.47 4.73
CA SER A 119 -3.38 -13.31 4.94
C SER A 119 -3.78 -13.15 6.40
N GLN A 120 -3.69 -11.92 6.88
CA GLN A 120 -4.35 -11.49 8.12
C GLN A 120 -5.65 -10.78 7.77
N ASP A 121 -6.77 -11.22 8.38
CA ASP A 121 -8.03 -10.48 8.35
C ASP A 121 -7.95 -9.30 9.34
N VAL A 122 -8.20 -8.11 8.83
CA VAL A 122 -8.23 -6.86 9.59
C VAL A 122 -9.63 -6.28 9.47
N PRO A 123 -10.51 -6.55 10.45
CA PRO A 123 -11.85 -5.98 10.46
C PRO A 123 -11.77 -4.49 10.79
N THR A 124 -12.51 -3.69 10.04
CA THR A 124 -12.68 -2.26 10.25
C THR A 124 -14.15 -1.91 10.14
N LEU A 125 -14.58 -0.87 10.85
CA LEU A 125 -15.92 -0.34 10.68
C LEU A 125 -15.98 0.47 9.39
N ALA A 126 -16.97 0.17 8.54
CA ALA A 126 -17.16 0.99 7.36
C ALA A 126 -17.63 2.39 7.71
N CYS A 127 -17.24 3.36 6.88
CA CYS A 127 -17.61 4.75 7.09
C CYS A 127 -18.99 5.04 6.52
N THR A 128 -19.94 5.39 7.40
CA THR A 128 -21.32 5.72 7.01
C THR A 128 -21.69 7.20 7.17
N ARG A 129 -20.82 8.00 7.80
CA ARG A 129 -20.94 9.44 7.97
C ARG A 129 -19.57 10.08 7.75
N PRO A 130 -19.46 11.29 7.20
CA PRO A 130 -18.16 11.95 7.08
C PRO A 130 -17.43 12.05 8.42
N ARG A 131 -16.09 12.15 8.36
CA ARG A 131 -15.17 12.23 9.51
C ARG A 131 -15.07 10.93 10.31
N CYS A 132 -14.89 9.82 9.61
CA CYS A 132 -14.53 8.55 10.24
C CYS A 132 -13.05 8.49 10.58
N ASN A 133 -12.71 7.73 11.61
CA ASN A 133 -11.32 7.42 11.94
C ASN A 133 -10.86 6.16 11.20
N LEU A 134 -9.64 6.20 10.67
CA LEU A 134 -8.99 5.01 10.14
C LEU A 134 -8.64 4.06 11.30
N THR A 135 -8.67 2.75 11.02
CA THR A 135 -8.27 1.72 11.97
C THR A 135 -6.80 1.37 11.75
N THR A 136 -5.95 1.65 12.74
CA THR A 136 -4.52 1.31 12.67
C THR A 136 -4.31 -0.17 12.97
N LYS A 137 -3.64 -0.86 12.05
CA LYS A 137 -3.19 -2.23 12.23
C LYS A 137 -1.68 -2.26 12.42
N GLU A 138 -1.27 -2.79 13.56
CA GLU A 138 0.12 -3.16 13.87
C GLU A 138 0.37 -4.62 13.45
N PHE A 139 1.53 -4.87 12.83
CA PHE A 139 1.92 -6.19 12.32
C PHE A 139 2.94 -6.92 13.22
N TYR A 140 3.41 -6.29 14.31
CA TYR A 140 4.22 -6.90 15.38
C TYR A 140 5.35 -7.83 14.88
N GLY A 141 5.99 -7.48 13.76
CA GLY A 141 7.11 -8.21 13.19
C GLY A 141 6.78 -9.51 12.44
N SER A 142 5.51 -9.79 12.11
CA SER A 142 5.15 -10.94 11.25
C SER A 142 5.36 -10.67 9.75
N TYR A 143 5.41 -9.40 9.35
CA TYR A 143 5.63 -8.97 7.96
C TYR A 143 7.06 -8.46 7.77
N LYS A 144 8.00 -9.39 7.64
CA LYS A 144 9.44 -9.09 7.53
C LYS A 144 10.05 -9.57 6.22
N ASN A 145 11.11 -8.89 5.79
CA ASN A 145 11.93 -9.20 4.62
C ASN A 145 11.08 -9.32 3.34
N LEU A 146 10.10 -8.43 3.19
CA LEU A 146 9.16 -8.43 2.07
C LEU A 146 9.69 -7.60 0.91
N THR A 147 9.32 -7.97 -0.30
CA THR A 147 9.50 -7.14 -1.50
C THR A 147 8.17 -6.57 -1.98
N SER A 148 7.04 -7.15 -1.56
CA SER A 148 5.72 -6.61 -1.81
C SER A 148 4.69 -6.99 -0.74
N ILE A 149 3.63 -6.20 -0.65
CA ILE A 149 2.39 -6.55 0.03
C ILE A 149 1.22 -6.42 -0.93
N ILE A 150 0.25 -7.31 -0.77
CA ILE A 150 -1.03 -7.25 -1.49
C ILE A 150 -2.14 -7.01 -0.47
N ILE A 151 -3.07 -6.12 -0.80
CA ILE A 151 -4.22 -5.76 0.03
C ILE A 151 -5.49 -5.99 -0.78
N GLN A 152 -6.44 -6.72 -0.20
CA GLN A 152 -7.78 -6.89 -0.74
C GLN A 152 -8.81 -6.50 0.30
N ILE A 153 -9.90 -5.86 -0.13
CA ILE A 153 -11.01 -5.46 0.74
C ILE A 153 -12.32 -6.09 0.29
N ARG A 154 -13.13 -6.55 1.25
CA ARG A 154 -14.54 -6.89 1.03
C ARG A 154 -15.42 -6.30 2.10
N SER A 155 -16.62 -5.87 1.69
CA SER A 155 -17.74 -5.58 2.57
C SER A 155 -19.00 -6.25 2.02
N GLY A 156 -19.52 -7.24 2.74
CA GLY A 156 -20.61 -8.10 2.28
C GLY A 156 -20.32 -8.78 0.95
N GLY A 157 -19.12 -9.37 0.84
CA GLY A 157 -18.69 -10.13 -0.33
C GLY A 157 -18.34 -9.30 -1.58
N LYS A 158 -18.36 -7.97 -1.50
CA LYS A 158 -18.08 -7.09 -2.64
C LYS A 158 -16.88 -6.17 -2.37
N SER A 159 -16.10 -5.86 -3.40
CA SER A 159 -15.02 -4.87 -3.34
C SER A 159 -15.56 -3.47 -2.98
N ARG A 160 -14.71 -2.65 -2.37
CA ARG A 160 -15.04 -1.29 -1.94
C ARG A 160 -13.90 -0.34 -2.24
N LEU A 161 -14.23 0.93 -2.42
CA LEU A 161 -13.25 2.00 -2.27
C LEU A 161 -12.74 1.95 -0.82
N TRP A 162 -11.44 2.19 -0.66
CA TRP A 162 -10.83 2.19 0.65
C TRP A 162 -9.70 3.20 0.70
N TRP A 163 -9.36 3.57 1.93
CA TRP A 163 -8.42 4.62 2.25
C TRP A 163 -7.34 4.09 3.18
N ALA A 164 -6.15 4.63 3.00
CA ALA A 164 -4.98 4.31 3.77
C ALA A 164 -4.24 5.57 4.19
N ASP A 165 -3.69 5.56 5.39
CA ASP A 165 -2.77 6.59 5.87
C ASP A 165 -1.76 5.99 6.86
N ASN A 166 -0.70 6.73 7.15
CA ASN A 166 0.33 6.39 8.13
C ASN A 166 0.87 4.97 7.91
N LEU A 167 1.24 4.65 6.65
CA LEU A 167 1.95 3.42 6.32
C LEU A 167 3.36 3.53 6.89
N VAL A 168 3.70 2.65 7.83
CA VAL A 168 5.03 2.64 8.46
C VAL A 168 5.77 1.41 8.00
N VAL A 169 6.92 1.63 7.36
CA VAL A 169 7.84 0.59 6.91
C VAL A 169 9.26 0.88 7.38
N GLU A 170 10.06 -0.16 7.47
CA GLU A 170 11.50 -0.07 7.67
C GLU A 170 12.21 -0.93 6.63
N TRP A 171 13.44 -0.54 6.26
CA TRP A 171 14.28 -1.44 5.47
C TRP A 171 14.66 -2.64 6.33
N ALA A 172 14.62 -3.83 5.76
CA ALA A 172 14.99 -5.06 6.42
C ALA A 172 16.48 -5.09 6.82
N ASP A 173 17.33 -4.49 5.99
CA ASP A 173 18.75 -4.26 6.25
C ASP A 173 19.04 -2.75 6.22
N ASP A 174 19.31 -2.19 7.39
CA ASP A 174 19.62 -0.79 7.63
C ASP A 174 21.13 -0.50 7.71
N SER A 175 21.98 -1.49 7.39
CA SER A 175 23.42 -1.31 7.37
C SER A 175 23.87 -0.24 6.35
N CYS A 176 25.04 0.36 6.59
CA CYS A 176 25.62 1.32 5.64
C CYS A 176 25.87 0.70 4.25
N ALA A 177 26.17 -0.60 4.19
CA ALA A 177 26.37 -1.31 2.93
C ALA A 177 25.06 -1.43 2.13
N ALA A 178 23.96 -1.81 2.79
CA ALA A 178 22.65 -1.88 2.17
C ALA A 178 22.14 -0.50 1.72
N THR A 179 22.40 0.55 2.50
CA THR A 179 22.07 1.93 2.11
C THR A 179 22.79 2.36 0.84
N LYS A 180 24.12 2.17 0.77
CA LYS A 180 24.89 2.45 -0.46
C LYS A 180 24.44 1.61 -1.66
N CYS A 181 24.02 0.38 -1.42
CA CYS A 181 23.48 -0.51 -2.45
C CYS A 181 22.17 0.04 -3.04
N ARG A 182 21.26 0.52 -2.17
CA ARG A 182 19.99 1.13 -2.62
C ARG A 182 20.22 2.41 -3.42
N GLU A 183 21.12 3.28 -2.99
CA GLU A 183 21.48 4.50 -3.74
C GLU A 183 21.92 4.17 -5.17
N LYS A 184 22.79 3.17 -5.36
CA LYS A 184 23.21 2.72 -6.70
C LYS A 184 22.06 2.15 -7.52
N GLY A 185 21.13 1.43 -6.89
CA GLY A 185 19.95 0.86 -7.56
C GLY A 185 19.02 1.92 -8.14
N VAL A 186 18.88 3.08 -7.46
CA VAL A 186 18.07 4.21 -7.94
C VAL A 186 18.67 4.82 -9.20
N PHE A 187 19.98 5.10 -9.22
CA PHE A 187 20.65 5.67 -10.38
C PHE A 187 20.63 4.75 -11.62
N ALA A 188 20.58 3.44 -11.42
CA ALA A 188 20.46 2.48 -12.52
C ALA A 188 19.08 2.54 -13.22
N LEU A 189 18.02 2.97 -12.53
CA LEU A 189 16.69 3.14 -13.13
C LEU A 189 16.55 4.47 -13.88
N GLU A 190 17.20 5.52 -13.40
CA GLU A 190 17.24 6.84 -14.08
C GLU A 190 18.10 6.81 -15.35
N GLY A 191 19.13 5.96 -15.40
CA GLY A 191 20.00 5.79 -16.58
C GLY A 191 19.37 5.02 -17.75
N ILE A 192 18.16 4.49 -17.62
CA ILE A 192 17.45 3.75 -18.68
C ILE A 192 16.52 4.67 -19.49
N SER A 193 16.34 5.94 -19.09
CA SER A 193 15.51 6.92 -19.80
C SER A 193 16.28 7.86 -20.75
N SER A 194 17.38 7.39 -21.37
CA SER A 194 18.12 8.14 -22.40
C SER A 194 18.08 7.45 -23.75
#